data_AF-A0A0C1JNT5-F1
#
_entry.id   AF-A0A0C1JNT5-F1
#
_cell.length_a   1.000
_cell.length_b   1.000
_cell.length_c   1.000
_cell.angle_alpha   90.00
_cell.angle_beta   90.00
_cell.angle_gamma   90.00
#
_symmetry.space_group_name_H-M   'P 1'
#
loop_
_entity.id
_entity.type
_entity.pdbx_description
1 polymer ?
#
loop_
_entity_poly.entity_id
_entity_poly.type
_entity_poly.pdbx_seq_one_letter_code
_entity_poly.pdbx_strand_id
1 'polypeptide(L)' 'MKKIIEGVIQSAVTEAAMTLYSIKQDNVQHSVRIVGNTNILKHCVNLHLSSVIEDY' A
#
# COMPACT_ATOMS: atom_id res chain seq x y z
N MET A 1 16.49 -0.43 1.59
CA MET A 1 15.27 -0.83 2.33
C MET A 1 14.15 0.20 2.23
N LYS A 2 14.40 1.49 2.52
CA LYS A 2 13.39 2.57 2.41
C LYS A 2 12.70 2.64 1.03
N LYS A 3 13.49 2.63 -0.06
CA LYS A 3 13.01 2.61 -1.45
C LYS A 3 12.10 1.42 -1.82
N ILE A 4 12.26 0.27 -1.16
CA ILE A 4 11.45 -0.93 -1.45
C ILE A 4 10.06 -0.77 -0.83
N ILE A 5 9.99 -0.26 0.40
CA ILE A 5 8.73 -0.01 1.10
C ILE A 5 7.95 1.10 0.38
N GLU A 6 8.61 2.19 0.01
CA GLU A 6 7.99 3.28 -0.77
C GLU A 6 7.43 2.78 -2.11
N GLY A 7 8.16 1.89 -2.81
CA GLY A 7 7.67 1.28 -4.05
C GLY A 7 6.43 0.42 -3.85
N VAL A 8 6.40 -0.43 -2.81
CA VAL A 8 5.22 -1.26 -2.49
C VAL A 8 4.01 -0.39 -2.14
N ILE A 9 4.23 0.71 -1.42
CA ILE A 9 3.16 1.67 -1.08
C ILE A 9 2.60 2.32 -2.35
N GLN A 10 3.48 2.83 -3.21
CA GLN A 10 3.07 3.47 -4.46
C GLN A 10 2.31 2.53 -5.38
N SER A 11 2.72 1.26 -5.50
CA SER A 11 1.99 0.27 -6.29
C SER A 11 0.56 0.06 -5.76
N ALA A 12 0.40 -0.10 -4.44
CA ALA A 12 -0.92 -0.29 -3.84
C ALA A 12 -1.84 0.93 -4.00
N VAL A 13 -1.32 2.14 -3.84
CA VAL A 13 -2.08 3.39 -4.07
C VAL A 13 -2.47 3.53 -5.54
N THR A 14 -1.56 3.20 -6.46
CA THR A 14 -1.81 3.27 -7.91
C THR A 14 -2.93 2.30 -8.32
N GLU A 15 -2.90 1.08 -7.80
CA GLU A 15 -3.94 0.08 -8.07
C GLU A 15 -5.30 0.54 -7.52
N ALA A 16 -5.34 1.04 -6.29
CA ALA A 16 -6.58 1.56 -5.71
C ALA A 16 -7.16 2.74 -6.53
N ALA A 17 -6.30 3.62 -7.06
CA ALA A 17 -6.70 4.77 -7.87
C ALA A 17 -7.33 4.42 -9.21
N MET A 18 -7.22 3.16 -9.66
CA MET A 18 -7.93 2.68 -10.85
C MET A 18 -9.42 2.48 -10.60
N THR A 19 -9.85 2.35 -9.35
CA THR A 19 -11.24 2.02 -8.98
C THR A 19 -11.87 3.07 -8.08
N LEU A 20 -11.10 3.71 -7.21
CA LEU A 20 -11.59 4.67 -6.24
C LEU A 20 -11.18 6.09 -6.64
N TYR A 21 -12.13 7.02 -6.56
CA TYR A 21 -11.91 8.43 -6.89
C TYR A 21 -11.53 9.23 -5.64
N SER A 22 -10.61 10.19 -5.79
CA SER A 22 -10.18 11.07 -4.68
C SER A 22 -9.60 10.33 -3.47
N ILE A 23 -8.65 9.42 -3.70
CA ILE A 23 -7.96 8.68 -2.64
C ILE A 23 -7.05 9.61 -1.82
N LYS A 24 -7.16 9.53 -0.50
CA LYS A 24 -6.22 10.07 0.48
C LYS A 24 -5.60 8.93 1.25
N GLN A 25 -4.28 8.90 1.32
CA GLN A 25 -3.55 7.97 2.17
C GLN A 25 -3.41 8.58 3.56
N ASP A 26 -4.08 7.99 4.55
CA ASP A 26 -4.07 8.54 5.91
C ASP A 26 -2.88 8.04 6.72
N ASN A 27 -2.57 6.74 6.65
CA ASN A 27 -1.45 6.17 7.41
C ASN A 27 -0.97 4.81 6.88
N VAL A 28 0.31 4.50 7.14
CA VAL A 28 0.84 3.13 6.96
C VAL A 28 0.56 2.36 8.24
N GLN A 29 -0.33 1.36 8.19
CA GLN A 29 -0.74 0.66 9.41
C GLN A 29 0.30 -0.38 9.85
N HIS A 30 0.85 -1.19 8.93
CA HIS A 30 1.85 -2.20 9.27
C HIS A 30 2.75 -2.56 8.09
N SER A 31 4.06 -2.68 8.33
CA SER A 31 5.02 -3.28 7.39
C SER A 31 5.32 -4.71 7.84
N VAL A 32 4.95 -5.70 7.02
CA VAL A 32 5.17 -7.12 7.28
C VAL A 32 6.19 -7.67 6.28
N ARG A 33 7.17 -8.42 6.75
CA ARG A 33 8.08 -9.18 5.88
C ARG A 33 7.71 -10.65 5.95
N ILE A 34 7.43 -11.24 4.79
CA ILE A 34 7.31 -12.69 4.67
C ILE A 34 8.72 -13.22 4.38
N VAL A 35 9.26 -13.97 5.33
CA VAL A 35 10.59 -14.58 5.25
C VAL A 35 10.43 -16.08 5.03
N GLY A 36 11.13 -16.63 4.03
CA GLY A 36 11.22 -18.07 3.80
C GLY A 36 12.65 -18.54 3.96
N ASN A 37 12.85 -19.60 4.76
CA ASN A 37 14.16 -20.03 5.26
C ASN A 37 14.97 -18.87 5.85
N THR A 38 15.84 -18.25 5.05
CA THR A 38 16.74 -17.14 5.44
C THR A 38 16.64 -15.91 4.54
N ASN A 39 15.83 -15.96 3.48
CA ASN A 39 15.67 -14.87 2.52
C ASN A 39 14.30 -14.20 2.66
N ILE A 40 14.28 -12.87 2.52
CA ILE A 40 13.01 -12.12 2.43
C ILE A 40 12.36 -12.51 1.10
N LEU A 41 11.22 -13.20 1.17
CA LEU A 41 10.47 -13.63 -0.01
C LEU A 41 9.56 -12.52 -0.52
N LYS A 42 8.90 -11.79 0.39
CA LYS A 42 7.98 -10.69 0.04
C LYS A 42 8.00 -9.59 1.09
N HIS A 43 7.92 -8.36 0.62
CA HIS A 43 7.61 -7.19 1.43
C HIS A 43 6.13 -6.86 1.27
N CYS A 44 5.36 -6.96 2.36
CA CYS A 44 3.95 -6.63 2.39
C CYS A 44 3.77 -5.37 3.25
N VAL A 45 2.93 -4.45 2.78
CA VAL A 45 2.59 -3.24 3.53
C VAL A 45 1.08 -3.14 3.56
N ASN A 46 0.52 -3.11 4.77
CA ASN A 46 -0.90 -2.86 4.98
C ASN A 46 -1.12 -1.35 5.04
N LEU A 47 -1.94 -0.84 4.13
CA LEU A 47 -2.29 0.57 4.02
C LEU A 47 -3.75 0.78 4.38
N HIS A 48 -4.03 1.90 5.05
CA HIS A 48 -5.37 2.42 5.18
C HIS A 48 -5.54 3.57 4.19
N LEU A 49 -6.46 3.38 3.24
CA LEU A 49 -6.80 4.36 2.22
C LEU A 49 -8.22 4.83 2.46
N SER A 50 -8.42 6.14 2.47
CA SER A 50 -9.72 6.77 2.51
C SER A 50 -10.03 7.34 1.14
N SER A 51 -11.30 7.31 0.73
CA SER A 51 -11.75 7.86 -0.54
C SER A 51 -13.01 8.67 -0.32
N VAL A 52 -13.20 9.72 -1.12
CA VAL A 52 -14.46 10.47 -1.13
C VAL A 52 -15.43 9.79 -2.09
N ILE A 53 -16.66 9.55 -1.65
CA ILE A 53 -17.75 9.12 -2.52
C ILE A 53 -18.44 10.38 -3.01
N GLU A 54 -18.35 10.66 -4.31
CA GLU A 54 -19.12 11.74 -4.95
C GLU A 54 -20.40 11.12 -5.52
N ASP A 55 -21.56 11.47 -4.95
CA ASP A 55 -22.88 11.13 -5.51
C ASP A 55 -23.10 12.03 -6.73
N TYR A 56 -22.98 11.45 -7.93
CA TYR A 56 -23.31 12.10 -9.20
C TYR A 56 -24.81 12.04 -9.51
#